data_AF-A0AAP2ZMJ3-F1
#
_entry.id   AF-A0AAP2ZMJ3-F1
#
_cell.length_a   1.000
_cell.length_b   1.000
_cell.length_c   1.000
_cell.angle_alpha   90.00
_cell.angle_beta   90.00
_cell.angle_gamma   90.00
#
_symmetry.space_group_name_H-M   'P 1'
#
loop_
_entity.id
_entity.type
_entity.pdbx_description
1 polymer ?
#
loop_
_entity_poly.entity_id
_entity_poly.type
_entity_poly.pdbx_seq_one_letter_code
_entity_poly.pdbx_strand_id
1 'polypeptide(L)'
;MNISINVLKLNSLTWTYVKALFCLFLLLGTVPTFAEGSRVVATGGGTMIEGSAGGGIVPWAVINGYGSSGEWSATAMATGVYVDDFTLKVIGASLSFDNRFELSVARQTFDLDTMGGELGQDIFGVKYKLAGELLYTAMPQITLGAQYKRVDDFAIPQAVGARDDWGLDVYVAASKVFFDAVAGRNVLLNGTVRATKANQTGLLGFGTQANHDYQFVLEASAAVLLTDNVALGIEYRQKPDELAFAREDDWQDVFLAWFINKHLSVVTAYANLGSIAGFEEQRGWYLSVEGAL
;
A
#
# COMPACT_ATOMS: atom_id res chain seq x y z
N MET A 1 23.28 -12.40 19.29
CA MET A 1 22.93 -11.49 20.40
C MET A 1 22.58 -10.12 19.80
N ASN A 2 21.39 -9.98 19.21
CA ASN A 2 20.98 -8.74 18.50
C ASN A 2 19.47 -8.42 18.70
N ILE A 3 18.87 -8.90 19.79
CA ILE A 3 17.46 -8.61 20.12
C ILE A 3 17.33 -7.26 20.85
N SER A 4 18.42 -6.73 21.43
CA SER A 4 18.37 -5.53 22.29
C SER A 4 18.33 -4.18 21.57
N ILE A 5 18.74 -4.08 20.31
CA ILE A 5 18.80 -2.78 19.60
C ILE A 5 17.40 -2.37 19.07
N ASN A 6 16.57 -3.34 18.68
CA ASN A 6 15.22 -3.08 18.17
C ASN A 6 14.24 -2.55 19.25
N VAL A 7 14.51 -2.78 20.53
CA VAL A 7 13.65 -2.30 21.63
C VAL A 7 13.93 -0.82 21.97
N LEU A 8 15.13 -0.31 21.64
CA LEU A 8 15.55 1.06 22.01
C LEU A 8 15.15 2.14 20.99
N LYS A 9 14.92 1.80 19.72
CA LYS A 9 14.35 2.73 18.71
C LYS A 9 12.88 3.12 19.00
N LEU A 10 12.20 2.44 19.93
CA LEU A 10 10.78 2.62 20.22
C LEU A 10 10.43 3.87 21.07
N ASN A 11 11.39 4.57 21.68
CA ASN A 11 11.05 5.44 22.82
C ASN A 11 10.96 6.96 22.54
N SER A 12 11.57 7.47 21.46
CA SER A 12 11.48 8.91 21.11
C SER A 12 10.60 9.19 19.89
N LEU A 13 10.54 8.26 18.93
CA LEU A 13 9.68 8.33 17.75
C LEU A 13 8.19 8.21 18.14
N THR A 14 7.86 7.29 19.06
CA THR A 14 6.48 7.01 19.49
C THR A 14 5.71 8.25 19.93
N TRP A 15 6.36 9.27 20.48
CA TRP A 15 5.68 10.48 20.95
C TRP A 15 5.15 11.39 19.82
N THR A 16 5.84 11.43 18.68
CA THR A 16 5.38 12.20 17.50
C THR A 16 4.30 11.43 16.76
N TYR A 17 4.39 10.10 16.68
CA TYR A 17 3.35 9.25 16.07
C TYR A 17 2.09 9.15 16.91
N VAL A 18 2.19 9.11 18.24
CA VAL A 18 1.03 9.23 19.13
C VAL A 18 0.30 10.54 18.88
N LYS A 19 1.01 11.65 18.63
CA LYS A 19 0.37 12.93 18.27
C LYS A 19 -0.31 12.91 16.90
N ALA A 20 0.31 12.30 15.88
CA ALA A 20 -0.29 12.17 14.55
C ALA A 20 -1.52 11.25 14.55
N LEU A 21 -1.43 10.09 15.22
CA LEU A 21 -2.55 9.19 15.49
C LEU A 21 -3.65 9.89 16.29
N PHE A 22 -3.30 10.66 17.33
CA PHE A 22 -4.27 11.41 18.13
C PHE A 22 -4.95 12.54 17.35
N CYS A 23 -4.22 13.25 16.48
CA CYS A 23 -4.80 14.24 15.56
C CYS A 23 -5.70 13.59 14.50
N LEU A 24 -5.32 12.44 13.95
CA LEU A 24 -6.15 11.66 13.04
C LEU A 24 -7.43 11.17 13.73
N PHE A 25 -7.31 10.68 14.97
CA PHE A 25 -8.44 10.26 15.82
C PHE A 25 -9.37 11.42 16.17
N LEU A 26 -8.82 12.62 16.44
CA LEU A 26 -9.58 13.85 16.70
C LEU A 26 -10.30 14.36 15.45
N LEU A 27 -9.69 14.26 14.27
CA LEU A 27 -10.32 14.63 13.00
C LEU A 27 -11.47 13.68 12.65
N LEU A 28 -11.28 12.37 12.84
CA LEU A 28 -12.32 11.36 12.58
C LEU A 28 -13.47 11.39 13.62
N GLY A 29 -13.21 11.81 14.86
CA GLY A 29 -14.21 11.90 15.93
C GLY A 29 -15.21 13.05 15.82
N THR A 30 -15.05 13.95 14.83
CA THR A 30 -15.90 15.16 14.68
C THR A 30 -16.80 15.13 13.44
N VAL A 31 -16.69 14.10 12.59
CA VAL A 31 -17.54 13.99 11.41
C VAL A 31 -18.88 13.38 11.86
N PRO A 32 -20.03 13.98 11.52
CA PRO A 32 -21.31 13.34 11.77
C PRO A 32 -21.27 11.95 11.15
N THR A 33 -21.66 10.94 11.93
CA THR A 33 -21.81 9.55 11.48
C THR A 33 -22.80 9.54 10.31
N PHE A 34 -22.30 9.69 9.09
CA PHE A 34 -23.02 9.30 7.89
C PHE A 34 -23.20 7.78 7.95
N ALA A 35 -24.30 7.31 7.37
CA ALA A 35 -24.85 5.96 7.52
C ALA A 35 -23.77 4.87 7.64
N GLU A 36 -23.98 3.92 8.56
CA GLU A 36 -23.15 2.72 8.70
C GLU A 36 -22.94 2.11 7.32
N GLY A 37 -21.73 2.24 6.75
CA GLY A 37 -21.50 2.04 5.32
C GLY A 37 -22.14 0.76 4.79
N SER A 38 -22.76 0.84 3.62
CA SER A 38 -23.65 -0.20 3.08
C SER A 38 -22.92 -1.48 2.65
N ARG A 39 -21.58 -1.46 2.52
CA ARG A 39 -20.77 -2.65 2.20
C ARG A 39 -20.38 -3.45 3.44
N VAL A 40 -20.12 -4.74 3.22
CA VAL A 40 -19.68 -5.68 4.26
C VAL A 40 -18.27 -5.30 4.75
N VAL A 41 -18.01 -5.47 6.04
CA VAL A 41 -16.69 -5.27 6.66
C VAL A 41 -15.61 -6.05 5.89
N ALA A 42 -14.36 -5.55 5.88
CA ALA A 42 -13.22 -6.09 5.14
C ALA A 42 -13.30 -6.01 3.60
N THR A 43 -14.47 -5.71 3.00
CA THR A 43 -14.57 -5.64 1.53
C THR A 43 -13.91 -4.42 0.91
N GLY A 44 -13.58 -3.39 1.72
CA GLY A 44 -12.81 -2.21 1.29
C GLY A 44 -11.33 -2.49 1.06
N GLY A 45 -10.81 -3.64 1.52
CA GLY A 45 -9.36 -3.87 1.63
C GLY A 45 -8.75 -3.01 2.73
N GLY A 46 -7.42 -2.95 2.77
CA GLY A 46 -6.69 -1.87 3.44
C GLY A 46 -6.21 -0.85 2.40
N THR A 47 -5.33 0.05 2.83
CA THR A 47 -4.66 1.00 1.94
C THR A 47 -3.20 0.62 1.78
N MET A 48 -2.77 0.41 0.53
CA MET A 48 -1.39 0.09 0.22
C MET A 48 -0.48 1.30 0.46
N ILE A 49 0.84 1.10 0.56
CA ILE A 49 1.83 2.18 0.80
C ILE A 49 1.82 3.30 -0.26
N GLU A 50 1.22 3.09 -1.43
CA GLU A 50 1.04 4.09 -2.50
C GLU A 50 -0.33 4.81 -2.45
N GLY A 51 -1.14 4.56 -1.42
CA GLY A 51 -2.36 5.32 -1.10
C GLY A 51 -3.68 4.78 -1.67
N SER A 52 -3.65 3.86 -2.63
CA SER A 52 -4.88 3.24 -3.17
C SER A 52 -5.31 2.00 -2.39
N ALA A 53 -6.56 1.57 -2.55
CA ALA A 53 -7.05 0.37 -1.88
C ALA A 53 -6.29 -0.90 -2.31
N GLY A 54 -6.02 -1.81 -1.38
CA GLY A 54 -5.22 -3.01 -1.61
C GLY A 54 -4.90 -3.78 -0.34
N GLY A 55 -3.79 -4.51 -0.38
CA GLY A 55 -3.13 -5.03 0.81
C GLY A 55 -2.16 -4.00 1.39
N GLY A 56 -0.93 -4.41 1.69
CA GLY A 56 0.16 -3.53 2.10
C GLY A 56 0.98 -3.01 0.92
N ILE A 57 1.37 -3.91 0.01
CA ILE A 57 2.30 -3.60 -1.10
C ILE A 57 1.68 -3.75 -2.50
N VAL A 58 0.52 -4.41 -2.61
CA VAL A 58 -0.19 -4.66 -3.90
C VAL A 58 -1.55 -3.94 -3.92
N PRO A 59 -1.92 -3.20 -4.99
CA PRO A 59 -3.28 -2.70 -5.17
C PRO A 59 -4.20 -3.86 -5.51
N TRP A 60 -5.36 -3.87 -4.87
CA TRP A 60 -6.43 -4.81 -5.20
C TRP A 60 -7.48 -4.10 -6.04
N ALA A 61 -8.33 -4.89 -6.70
CA ALA A 61 -9.44 -4.39 -7.49
C ALA A 61 -10.58 -3.78 -6.65
N VAL A 62 -10.48 -3.82 -5.32
CA VAL A 62 -11.46 -3.18 -4.43
C VAL A 62 -11.37 -1.66 -4.51
N ILE A 63 -12.47 -1.00 -4.14
CA ILE A 63 -12.57 0.44 -3.95
C ILE A 63 -12.57 0.72 -2.45
N ASN A 64 -11.76 1.67 -1.99
CA ASN A 64 -11.57 1.97 -0.58
C ASN A 64 -12.87 2.40 0.11
N GLY A 65 -12.99 2.14 1.40
CA GLY A 65 -14.16 2.47 2.21
C GLY A 65 -15.35 1.52 2.03
N TYR A 66 -16.49 1.92 2.61
CA TYR A 66 -17.68 1.06 2.77
C TYR A 66 -18.96 1.62 2.12
N GLY A 67 -18.85 2.69 1.34
CA GLY A 67 -19.93 3.24 0.53
C GLY A 67 -20.31 2.31 -0.63
N SER A 68 -21.61 2.19 -0.87
CA SER A 68 -22.23 1.47 -1.97
C SER A 68 -22.71 2.44 -3.07
N SER A 69 -23.77 2.09 -3.80
CA SER A 69 -24.23 2.92 -4.92
C SER A 69 -24.80 4.25 -4.44
N GLY A 70 -24.36 5.35 -5.08
CA GLY A 70 -24.73 6.72 -4.72
C GLY A 70 -24.09 7.25 -3.43
N GLU A 71 -23.27 6.45 -2.74
CA GLU A 71 -22.61 6.81 -1.50
C GLU A 71 -21.14 7.18 -1.76
N TRP A 72 -20.60 8.07 -0.93
CA TRP A 72 -19.17 8.35 -0.89
C TRP A 72 -18.55 7.71 0.35
N SER A 73 -17.23 7.51 0.33
CA SER A 73 -16.45 7.23 1.53
C SER A 73 -15.17 8.04 1.53
N ALA A 74 -14.70 8.41 2.72
CA ALA A 74 -13.37 8.98 2.91
C ALA A 74 -12.55 8.04 3.79
N THR A 75 -11.28 7.90 3.44
CA THR A 75 -10.34 7.06 4.20
C THR A 75 -9.08 7.85 4.44
N ALA A 76 -8.47 7.66 5.61
CA ALA A 76 -7.16 8.18 5.93
C ALA A 76 -6.33 7.09 6.61
N MET A 77 -5.04 7.04 6.29
CA MET A 77 -4.15 5.99 6.77
C MET A 77 -2.80 6.55 7.20
N ALA A 78 -2.18 5.84 8.13
CA ALA A 78 -0.78 6.04 8.51
C ALA A 78 -0.10 4.68 8.58
N THR A 79 1.01 4.54 7.86
CA THR A 79 1.79 3.31 7.76
C THR A 79 3.24 3.55 8.15
N GLY A 80 3.83 2.60 8.87
CA GLY A 80 5.27 2.51 9.09
C GLY A 80 5.81 1.15 8.67
N VAL A 81 6.92 1.14 7.92
CA VAL A 81 7.66 -0.06 7.54
C VAL A 81 9.08 0.10 8.05
N TYR A 82 9.50 -0.82 8.90
CA TYR A 82 10.78 -0.78 9.60
C TYR A 82 11.58 -2.01 9.18
N VAL A 83 12.49 -1.83 8.23
CA VAL A 83 13.45 -2.85 7.79
C VAL A 83 14.84 -2.53 8.35
N ASP A 84 15.82 -3.39 8.09
CA ASP A 84 17.13 -3.34 8.75
C ASP A 84 17.87 -2.00 8.56
N ASP A 85 17.91 -1.48 7.33
CA ASP A 85 18.66 -0.26 6.98
C ASP A 85 17.77 0.94 6.64
N PHE A 86 16.46 0.76 6.62
CA PHE A 86 15.52 1.79 6.16
C PHE A 86 14.23 1.83 6.97
N THR A 87 13.68 3.02 7.08
CA THR A 87 12.33 3.23 7.62
C THR A 87 11.46 3.97 6.60
N LEU A 88 10.38 3.34 6.14
CA LEU A 88 9.34 4.00 5.32
C LEU A 88 8.19 4.45 6.22
N LYS A 89 7.80 5.71 6.10
CA LYS A 89 6.60 6.29 6.72
C LYS A 89 5.68 6.77 5.62
N VAL A 90 4.39 6.48 5.77
CA VAL A 90 3.38 6.90 4.81
C VAL A 90 2.21 7.53 5.55
N ILE A 91 1.75 8.67 5.05
CA ILE A 91 0.45 9.23 5.40
C ILE A 91 -0.34 9.35 4.11
N GLY A 92 -1.56 8.83 4.10
CA GLY A 92 -2.40 8.85 2.91
C GLY A 92 -3.85 9.13 3.21
N ALA A 93 -4.58 9.54 2.18
CA ALA A 93 -6.01 9.71 2.22
C ALA A 93 -6.64 9.36 0.87
N SER A 94 -7.89 8.93 0.88
CA SER A 94 -8.65 8.68 -0.35
C SER A 94 -10.11 9.08 -0.21
N LEU A 95 -10.71 9.41 -1.35
CA LEU A 95 -12.16 9.62 -1.50
C LEU A 95 -12.66 8.63 -2.55
N SER A 96 -13.73 7.90 -2.22
CA SER A 96 -14.41 7.01 -3.14
C SER A 96 -15.87 7.39 -3.31
N PHE A 97 -16.43 7.04 -4.47
CA PHE A 97 -17.83 7.29 -4.80
C PHE A 97 -18.43 6.11 -5.57
N ASP A 98 -19.69 5.79 -5.25
CA ASP A 98 -20.54 4.81 -5.93
C ASP A 98 -19.97 3.38 -5.95
N ASN A 99 -19.02 3.07 -5.05
CA ASN A 99 -18.19 1.86 -5.12
C ASN A 99 -17.62 1.63 -6.54
N ARG A 100 -17.29 2.72 -7.23
CA ARG A 100 -16.93 2.73 -8.65
C ARG A 100 -15.66 3.52 -8.92
N PHE A 101 -15.47 4.62 -8.22
CA PHE A 101 -14.35 5.55 -8.42
C PHE A 101 -13.63 5.81 -7.11
N GLU A 102 -12.30 5.97 -7.18
CA GLU A 102 -11.42 6.27 -6.06
C GLU A 102 -10.36 7.28 -6.50
N LEU A 103 -10.18 8.32 -5.68
CA LEU A 103 -9.07 9.26 -5.73
C LEU A 103 -8.24 9.05 -4.48
N SER A 104 -6.92 9.00 -4.60
CA SER A 104 -6.01 8.83 -3.48
C SER A 104 -4.83 9.79 -3.54
N VAL A 105 -4.30 10.12 -2.36
CA VAL A 105 -3.04 10.82 -2.18
C VAL A 105 -2.24 10.11 -1.10
N ALA A 106 -0.94 9.96 -1.30
CA ALA A 106 -0.03 9.45 -0.28
C ALA A 106 1.28 10.23 -0.32
N ARG A 107 1.77 10.58 0.88
CA ARG A 107 3.09 11.13 1.13
C ARG A 107 3.96 10.03 1.72
N GLN A 108 5.08 9.74 1.09
CA GLN A 108 6.09 8.82 1.59
C GLN A 108 7.32 9.59 2.07
N THR A 109 7.86 9.15 3.20
CA THR A 109 9.15 9.57 3.74
C THR A 109 9.97 8.32 4.03
N PHE A 110 11.14 8.22 3.40
CA PHE A 110 12.00 7.05 3.45
C PHE A 110 13.36 7.43 4.05
N ASP A 111 13.55 7.05 5.30
CA ASP A 111 14.78 7.33 6.06
C ASP A 111 15.87 6.33 5.67
N LEU A 112 17.06 6.84 5.36
CA LEU A 112 18.26 6.05 5.11
C LEU A 112 19.00 5.84 6.44
N ASP A 113 18.52 4.93 7.29
CA ASP A 113 18.92 4.82 8.71
C ASP A 113 20.44 4.66 8.89
N THR A 114 21.12 3.99 7.97
CA THR A 114 22.57 3.71 8.06
C THR A 114 23.44 4.70 7.28
N MET A 115 22.96 5.25 6.15
CA MET A 115 23.71 6.23 5.35
C MET A 115 23.50 7.67 5.81
N GLY A 116 22.39 7.94 6.50
CA GLY A 116 21.91 9.28 6.79
C GLY A 116 21.27 9.92 5.56
N GLY A 117 20.24 10.73 5.81
CA GLY A 117 19.44 11.36 4.76
C GLY A 117 18.03 10.79 4.70
N GLU A 118 17.21 11.41 3.87
CA GLU A 118 15.78 11.14 3.73
C GLU A 118 15.41 11.30 2.25
N LEU A 119 14.63 10.37 1.72
CA LEU A 119 13.96 10.51 0.43
C LEU A 119 12.47 10.76 0.68
N GLY A 120 11.88 11.60 -0.14
CA GLY A 120 10.46 11.93 -0.04
C GLY A 120 9.77 11.83 -1.39
N GLN A 121 8.51 11.41 -1.38
CA GLN A 121 7.71 11.24 -2.59
C GLN A 121 6.23 11.53 -2.34
N ASP A 122 5.62 12.23 -3.28
CA ASP A 122 4.17 12.41 -3.37
C ASP A 122 3.58 11.47 -4.43
N ILE A 123 2.43 10.89 -4.11
CA ILE A 123 1.70 9.97 -4.99
C ILE A 123 0.25 10.43 -5.07
N PHE A 124 -0.26 10.57 -6.30
CA PHE A 124 -1.64 10.87 -6.60
C PHE A 124 -2.23 9.72 -7.44
N GLY A 125 -3.25 9.07 -6.93
CA GLY A 125 -3.86 7.91 -7.54
C GLY A 125 -5.30 8.16 -8.00
N VAL A 126 -5.67 7.53 -9.11
CA VAL A 126 -7.05 7.35 -9.54
C VAL A 126 -7.30 5.87 -9.81
N LYS A 127 -8.45 5.35 -9.41
CA LYS A 127 -8.87 3.97 -9.69
C LYS A 127 -10.34 3.94 -10.07
N TYR A 128 -10.66 3.15 -11.09
CA TYR A 128 -12.01 2.98 -11.62
C TYR A 128 -12.35 1.50 -11.74
N LYS A 129 -13.46 1.09 -11.13
CA LYS A 129 -14.04 -0.25 -11.28
C LYS A 129 -14.65 -0.39 -12.67
N LEU A 130 -14.15 -1.34 -13.44
CA LEU A 130 -14.59 -1.61 -14.82
C LEU A 130 -15.79 -2.55 -14.84
N ALA A 131 -15.68 -3.68 -14.13
CA ALA A 131 -16.65 -4.76 -14.18
C ALA A 131 -16.57 -5.65 -12.94
N GLY A 132 -17.62 -6.45 -12.73
CA GLY A 132 -17.71 -7.42 -11.65
C GLY A 132 -17.91 -6.80 -10.26
N GLU A 133 -18.28 -7.66 -9.32
CA GLU A 133 -18.39 -7.37 -7.91
C GLU A 133 -17.61 -8.42 -7.12
N LEU A 134 -16.84 -7.98 -6.13
CA LEU A 134 -15.96 -8.82 -5.32
C LEU A 134 -16.68 -10.07 -4.80
N LEU A 135 -17.88 -9.88 -4.26
CA LEU A 135 -18.69 -10.92 -3.63
C LEU A 135 -19.75 -11.51 -4.58
N TYR A 136 -20.42 -10.68 -5.38
CA TYR A 136 -21.72 -11.05 -5.94
C TYR A 136 -21.70 -11.64 -7.35
N THR A 137 -20.68 -11.36 -8.17
CA THR A 137 -20.63 -11.87 -9.56
C THR A 137 -19.75 -13.10 -9.68
N ALA A 138 -20.02 -13.95 -10.68
CA ALA A 138 -19.13 -15.09 -10.98
C ALA A 138 -17.73 -14.66 -11.44
N MET A 139 -17.65 -13.57 -12.21
CA MET A 139 -16.38 -12.97 -12.60
C MET A 139 -15.73 -12.18 -11.44
N PRO A 140 -14.40 -12.03 -11.41
CA PRO A 140 -13.74 -11.13 -10.47
C PRO A 140 -14.18 -9.68 -10.66
N GLN A 141 -14.05 -8.88 -9.61
CA GLN A 141 -14.06 -7.44 -9.73
C GLN A 141 -12.79 -6.99 -10.44
N ILE A 142 -12.91 -6.11 -11.42
CA ILE A 142 -11.80 -5.62 -12.25
C ILE A 142 -11.74 -4.10 -12.13
N THR A 143 -10.56 -3.55 -11.89
CA THR A 143 -10.30 -2.10 -11.90
C THR A 143 -9.15 -1.73 -12.81
N LEU A 144 -9.23 -0.54 -13.38
CA LEU A 144 -8.10 0.18 -13.97
C LEU A 144 -7.66 1.26 -12.98
N GLY A 145 -6.36 1.35 -12.70
CA GLY A 145 -5.79 2.39 -11.87
C GLY A 145 -4.60 3.07 -12.52
N ALA A 146 -4.35 4.31 -12.10
CA ALA A 146 -3.16 5.06 -12.46
C ALA A 146 -2.63 5.81 -11.24
N GLN A 147 -1.31 5.91 -11.12
CA GLN A 147 -0.63 6.61 -10.02
C GLN A 147 0.43 7.53 -10.59
N TYR A 148 0.22 8.83 -10.47
CA TYR A 148 1.26 9.84 -10.71
C TYR A 148 2.13 9.95 -9.46
N LYS A 149 3.45 9.89 -9.63
CA LYS A 149 4.41 9.89 -8.53
C LYS A 149 5.49 10.92 -8.79
N ARG A 150 5.92 11.62 -7.76
CA ARG A 150 6.97 12.63 -7.85
C ARG A 150 7.87 12.62 -6.63
N VAL A 151 9.17 12.58 -6.85
CA VAL A 151 10.19 12.69 -5.81
C VAL A 151 10.38 14.15 -5.42
N ASP A 152 10.59 14.42 -4.13
CA ASP A 152 10.76 15.77 -3.62
C ASP A 152 12.13 16.38 -3.93
N ASP A 153 13.19 15.59 -3.71
CA ASP A 153 14.57 15.95 -4.00
C ASP A 153 15.17 14.93 -4.98
N PHE A 154 15.47 15.41 -6.17
CA PHE A 154 15.98 14.58 -7.24
C PHE A 154 17.50 14.40 -7.21
N ALA A 155 18.23 15.06 -6.30
CA ALA A 155 19.69 15.00 -6.27
C ALA A 155 20.23 13.58 -6.08
N ILE A 156 19.68 12.83 -5.10
CA ILE A 156 20.08 11.44 -4.84
C ILE A 156 19.65 10.51 -5.99
N PRO A 157 18.37 10.46 -6.41
CA PRO A 157 17.96 9.66 -7.58
C PRO A 157 18.81 9.94 -8.83
N GLN A 158 19.07 11.21 -9.15
CA GLN A 158 19.88 11.59 -10.30
C GLN A 158 21.34 11.11 -10.16
N ALA A 159 21.94 11.27 -8.98
CA ALA A 159 23.32 10.83 -8.71
C ALA A 159 23.48 9.31 -8.87
N VAL A 160 22.42 8.55 -8.60
CA VAL A 160 22.40 7.09 -8.75
C VAL A 160 21.88 6.62 -10.12
N GLY A 161 21.67 7.54 -11.07
CA GLY A 161 21.42 7.23 -12.48
C GLY A 161 19.96 7.28 -12.92
N ALA A 162 19.05 7.73 -12.06
CA ALA A 162 17.66 7.98 -12.46
C ALA A 162 17.57 9.09 -13.50
N ARG A 163 16.61 8.97 -14.41
CA ARG A 163 16.44 9.95 -15.49
C ARG A 163 15.49 11.09 -15.12
N ASP A 164 14.36 10.77 -14.52
CA ASP A 164 13.29 11.73 -14.22
C ASP A 164 12.89 11.70 -12.73
N ASP A 165 12.45 12.85 -12.22
CA ASP A 165 11.95 13.06 -10.85
C ASP A 165 10.47 12.66 -10.68
N TRP A 166 9.80 12.29 -11.76
CA TRP A 166 8.40 11.89 -11.75
C TRP A 166 8.12 10.74 -12.73
N GLY A 167 7.02 10.03 -12.48
CA GLY A 167 6.54 9.00 -13.38
C GLY A 167 5.06 8.69 -13.18
N LEU A 168 4.50 7.96 -14.14
CA LEU A 168 3.13 7.48 -14.11
C LEU A 168 3.16 5.97 -14.13
N ASP A 169 2.48 5.34 -13.17
CA ASP A 169 2.18 3.92 -13.23
C ASP A 169 0.75 3.74 -13.70
N VAL A 170 0.50 2.72 -14.51
CA VAL A 170 -0.86 2.30 -14.91
C VAL A 170 -1.00 0.81 -14.65
N TYR A 171 -2.10 0.40 -14.03
CA TYR A 171 -2.31 -1.00 -13.68
C TYR A 171 -3.75 -1.46 -13.87
N VAL A 172 -3.92 -2.76 -14.10
CA VAL A 172 -5.20 -3.44 -14.05
C VAL A 172 -5.14 -4.49 -12.95
N ALA A 173 -6.12 -4.47 -12.06
CA ALA A 173 -6.23 -5.43 -10.96
C ALA A 173 -7.53 -6.24 -11.09
N ALA A 174 -7.49 -7.50 -10.67
CA ALA A 174 -8.64 -8.39 -10.59
C ALA A 174 -8.68 -9.11 -9.24
N SER A 175 -9.77 -8.93 -8.49
CA SER A 175 -9.95 -9.55 -7.16
C SER A 175 -11.23 -10.36 -7.07
N LYS A 176 -11.19 -11.48 -6.37
CA LYS A 176 -12.36 -12.32 -6.10
C LYS A 176 -12.30 -12.94 -4.72
N VAL A 177 -13.44 -12.97 -4.04
CA VAL A 177 -13.63 -13.82 -2.85
C VAL A 177 -14.33 -15.11 -3.26
N PHE A 178 -13.72 -16.24 -2.91
CA PHE A 178 -14.26 -17.58 -3.00
C PHE A 178 -14.81 -17.96 -1.64
N PHE A 179 -16.12 -18.19 -1.57
CA PHE A 179 -16.78 -18.59 -0.33
C PHE A 179 -16.53 -20.06 -0.04
N ASP A 180 -16.35 -20.40 1.24
CA ASP A 180 -16.17 -21.78 1.71
C ASP A 180 -15.09 -22.57 0.93
N ALA A 181 -13.98 -21.90 0.61
CA ALA A 181 -12.99 -22.44 -0.32
C ALA A 181 -11.94 -23.32 0.36
N VAL A 182 -11.47 -22.95 1.55
CA VAL A 182 -10.43 -23.70 2.29
C VAL A 182 -10.88 -23.91 3.73
N ALA A 183 -11.09 -25.16 4.11
CA ALA A 183 -11.43 -25.57 5.48
C ALA A 183 -12.60 -24.77 6.10
N GLY A 184 -13.66 -24.49 5.34
CA GLY A 184 -14.79 -23.70 5.87
C GLY A 184 -14.60 -22.19 5.83
N ARG A 185 -13.55 -21.68 5.15
CA ARG A 185 -13.17 -20.26 5.16
C ARG A 185 -13.17 -19.64 3.77
N ASN A 186 -13.51 -18.35 3.76
CA ASN A 186 -13.51 -17.55 2.55
C ASN A 186 -12.07 -17.19 2.17
N VAL A 187 -11.76 -17.26 0.88
CA VAL A 187 -10.43 -16.95 0.34
C VAL A 187 -10.53 -15.81 -0.66
N LEU A 188 -9.77 -14.75 -0.43
CA LEU A 188 -9.57 -13.68 -1.40
C LEU A 188 -8.33 -13.99 -2.25
N LEU A 189 -8.48 -13.88 -3.56
CA LEU A 189 -7.36 -13.88 -4.51
C LEU A 189 -7.35 -12.55 -5.28
N ASN A 190 -6.16 -12.02 -5.49
CA ASN A 190 -5.91 -10.83 -6.29
C ASN A 190 -4.74 -11.05 -7.25
N GLY A 191 -4.87 -10.50 -8.46
CA GLY A 191 -3.77 -10.38 -9.42
C GLY A 191 -3.78 -9.01 -10.08
N THR A 192 -2.60 -8.46 -10.29
CA THR A 192 -2.39 -7.13 -10.88
C THR A 192 -1.27 -7.20 -11.92
N VAL A 193 -1.49 -6.51 -13.05
CA VAL A 193 -0.44 -6.21 -14.02
C VAL A 193 -0.23 -4.71 -14.02
N ARG A 194 1.01 -4.27 -13.88
CA ARG A 194 1.38 -2.85 -13.82
C ARG A 194 2.42 -2.52 -14.88
N ALA A 195 2.19 -1.45 -15.62
CA ALA A 195 3.20 -0.77 -16.41
C ALA A 195 3.85 0.32 -15.56
N THR A 196 5.17 0.26 -15.36
CA THR A 196 5.92 1.24 -14.56
C THR A 196 7.31 1.52 -15.12
N LYS A 197 7.86 2.67 -14.77
CA LYS A 197 9.29 3.02 -14.93
C LYS A 197 9.96 3.28 -13.58
N ALA A 198 9.27 3.02 -12.48
CA ALA A 198 9.64 3.50 -11.16
C ALA A 198 10.68 2.57 -10.52
N ASN A 199 11.83 3.13 -10.13
CA ASN A 199 12.85 2.40 -9.38
C ASN A 199 12.51 2.50 -7.88
N GLN A 200 12.48 1.37 -7.16
CA GLN A 200 12.08 1.29 -5.76
C GLN A 200 10.72 1.97 -5.49
N THR A 201 9.72 1.65 -6.33
CA THR A 201 8.36 2.28 -6.35
C THR A 201 8.32 3.77 -6.71
N GLY A 202 9.47 4.35 -7.06
CA GLY A 202 9.62 5.75 -7.45
C GLY A 202 10.60 6.52 -6.55
N LEU A 203 10.93 5.97 -5.37
CA LEU A 203 11.78 6.63 -4.38
C LEU A 203 13.20 6.89 -4.93
N LEU A 204 13.67 6.05 -5.85
CA LEU A 204 14.93 6.22 -6.57
C LEU A 204 14.71 6.72 -8.01
N GLY A 205 13.63 7.49 -8.23
CA GLY A 205 13.31 8.11 -9.51
C GLY A 205 12.80 7.15 -10.58
N PHE A 206 12.73 7.64 -11.82
CA PHE A 206 12.04 6.96 -12.91
C PHE A 206 12.91 6.78 -14.14
N GLY A 207 12.99 5.53 -14.62
CA GLY A 207 13.88 5.09 -15.68
C GLY A 207 15.34 5.35 -15.37
N THR A 208 16.19 5.10 -16.35
CA THR A 208 17.63 5.37 -16.32
C THR A 208 18.07 6.02 -17.63
N GLN A 209 19.34 6.41 -17.70
CA GLN A 209 19.93 6.88 -18.96
C GLN A 209 19.98 5.77 -20.03
N ALA A 210 20.06 4.50 -19.61
CA ALA A 210 20.15 3.36 -20.51
C ALA A 210 18.78 2.83 -20.96
N ASN A 211 17.77 2.88 -20.08
CA ASN A 211 16.43 2.38 -20.34
C ASN A 211 15.37 3.33 -19.78
N HIS A 212 14.46 3.79 -20.63
CA HIS A 212 13.34 4.65 -20.25
C HIS A 212 11.98 4.10 -20.71
N ASP A 213 11.94 2.82 -21.08
CA ASP A 213 10.72 2.16 -21.53
C ASP A 213 9.93 1.62 -20.34
N TYR A 214 8.61 1.53 -20.51
CA TYR A 214 7.73 0.94 -19.50
C TYR A 214 7.99 -0.56 -19.36
N GLN A 215 8.18 -1.01 -18.12
CA GLN A 215 8.26 -2.41 -17.76
C GLN A 215 6.89 -2.89 -17.27
N PHE A 216 6.50 -4.09 -17.72
CA PHE A 216 5.31 -4.76 -17.20
C PHE A 216 5.73 -5.69 -16.07
N VAL A 217 5.19 -5.45 -14.87
CA VAL A 217 5.43 -6.25 -13.67
C VAL A 217 4.13 -6.89 -13.19
N LEU A 218 4.28 -8.06 -12.58
CA LEU A 218 3.18 -8.85 -12.02
C LEU A 218 3.13 -8.72 -10.50
N GLU A 219 1.92 -8.59 -9.96
CA GLU A 219 1.69 -8.52 -8.51
C GLU A 219 0.53 -9.44 -8.15
N ALA A 220 0.58 -10.07 -6.98
CA ALA A 220 -0.41 -11.06 -6.55
C ALA A 220 -0.59 -11.04 -5.05
N SER A 221 -1.82 -11.29 -4.61
CA SER A 221 -2.15 -11.43 -3.18
C SER A 221 -3.13 -12.57 -2.96
N ALA A 222 -2.99 -13.26 -1.84
CA ALA A 222 -3.93 -14.28 -1.39
C ALA A 222 -4.19 -14.11 0.10
N ALA A 223 -5.45 -14.16 0.52
CA ALA A 223 -5.81 -14.04 1.93
C ALA A 223 -6.92 -15.02 2.31
N VAL A 224 -6.81 -15.62 3.48
CA VAL A 224 -7.86 -16.41 4.11
C VAL A 224 -8.52 -15.55 5.18
N LEU A 225 -9.84 -15.41 5.10
CA LEU A 225 -10.63 -14.79 6.17
C LEU A 225 -10.79 -15.81 7.29
N LEU A 226 -10.08 -15.61 8.41
CA LEU A 226 -10.14 -16.48 9.59
C LEU A 226 -11.48 -16.32 10.33
N THR A 227 -11.98 -15.08 10.33
CA THR A 227 -13.31 -14.63 10.75
C THR A 227 -13.79 -13.57 9.76
N ASP A 228 -15.02 -13.06 9.92
CA ASP A 228 -15.55 -11.99 9.06
C ASP A 228 -14.74 -10.67 9.14
N ASN A 229 -13.88 -10.53 10.15
CA ASN A 229 -13.13 -9.32 10.44
C ASN A 229 -11.61 -9.52 10.62
N VAL A 230 -11.10 -10.75 10.45
CA VAL A 230 -9.67 -11.05 10.54
C VAL A 230 -9.24 -11.82 9.30
N ALA A 231 -8.23 -11.33 8.60
CA ALA A 231 -7.63 -11.99 7.45
C ALA A 231 -6.14 -12.23 7.66
N LEU A 232 -5.66 -13.40 7.24
CA LEU A 232 -4.24 -13.73 7.13
C LEU A 232 -3.93 -13.92 5.66
N GLY A 233 -2.90 -13.25 5.15
CA GLY A 233 -2.57 -13.32 3.73
C GLY A 233 -1.09 -13.16 3.44
N ILE A 234 -0.79 -13.27 2.15
CA ILE A 234 0.53 -13.10 1.57
C ILE A 234 0.44 -12.21 0.35
N GLU A 235 1.49 -11.44 0.11
CA GLU A 235 1.63 -10.61 -1.09
C GLU A 235 2.97 -10.85 -1.78
N TYR A 236 2.96 -10.74 -3.10
CA TYR A 236 4.14 -10.74 -3.95
C TYR A 236 4.01 -9.60 -4.95
N ARG A 237 5.06 -8.79 -5.09
CA ARG A 237 5.16 -7.71 -6.06
C ARG A 237 6.47 -7.85 -6.80
N GLN A 238 6.37 -8.16 -8.09
CA GLN A 238 7.52 -8.14 -8.97
C GLN A 238 8.03 -6.71 -9.12
N LYS A 239 9.35 -6.55 -9.17
CA LYS A 239 10.01 -5.25 -9.26
C LYS A 239 10.85 -5.15 -10.54
N PRO A 240 10.93 -3.96 -11.17
CA PRO A 240 11.92 -3.72 -12.22
C PRO A 240 13.34 -3.78 -11.63
N ASP A 241 14.32 -4.20 -12.43
CA ASP A 241 15.74 -4.23 -12.04
C ASP A 241 16.57 -3.47 -13.07
N GLU A 242 16.51 -2.14 -13.00
CA GLU A 242 17.07 -1.24 -14.03
C GLU A 242 18.27 -0.42 -13.53
N LEU A 243 18.51 -0.40 -12.21
CA LEU A 243 19.56 0.42 -11.60
C LEU A 243 20.93 -0.25 -11.75
N ALA A 244 21.84 0.38 -12.50
CA ALA A 244 23.16 -0.20 -12.75
C ALA A 244 24.04 -0.36 -11.48
N PHE A 245 23.74 0.39 -10.41
CA PHE A 245 24.53 0.40 -9.18
C PHE A 245 24.00 -0.55 -8.09
N ALA A 246 22.75 -1.02 -8.22
CA ALA A 246 22.08 -1.81 -7.20
C ALA A 246 21.01 -2.71 -7.81
N ARG A 247 20.96 -3.95 -7.34
CA ARG A 247 19.87 -4.86 -7.66
C ARG A 247 18.59 -4.44 -6.95
N GLU A 248 17.47 -4.53 -7.63
CA GLU A 248 16.13 -4.40 -7.05
C GLU A 248 15.44 -5.77 -7.05
N ASP A 249 15.23 -6.31 -5.85
CA ASP A 249 14.57 -7.61 -5.67
C ASP A 249 13.05 -7.48 -5.59
N ASP A 250 12.35 -8.55 -5.94
CA ASP A 250 10.91 -8.66 -5.74
C ASP A 250 10.53 -8.54 -4.26
N TRP A 251 9.41 -7.90 -3.99
CA TRP A 251 8.91 -7.71 -2.63
C TRP A 251 7.89 -8.77 -2.26
N GLN A 252 7.95 -9.21 -1.02
CA GLN A 252 7.03 -10.19 -0.45
C GLN A 252 6.66 -9.82 0.96
N ASP A 253 5.43 -10.13 1.38
CA ASP A 253 5.05 -10.06 2.78
C ASP A 253 4.07 -11.17 3.20
N VAL A 254 3.98 -11.35 4.51
CA VAL A 254 2.90 -12.10 5.16
C VAL A 254 2.20 -11.15 6.12
N PHE A 255 0.91 -10.96 5.95
CA PHE A 255 0.14 -9.94 6.68
C PHE A 255 -1.02 -10.53 7.49
N LEU A 256 -1.33 -9.88 8.61
CA LEU A 256 -2.54 -10.05 9.38
C LEU A 256 -3.32 -8.73 9.37
N ALA A 257 -4.54 -8.76 8.86
CA ALA A 257 -5.46 -7.63 8.83
C ALA A 257 -6.59 -7.84 9.83
N TRP A 258 -6.85 -6.83 10.66
CA TRP A 258 -7.94 -6.81 11.62
C TRP A 258 -8.84 -5.60 11.37
N PHE A 259 -10.05 -5.87 10.90
CA PHE A 259 -11.08 -4.88 10.63
C PHE A 259 -11.97 -4.72 11.86
N ILE A 260 -11.54 -3.89 12.82
CA ILE A 260 -12.22 -3.72 14.12
C ILE A 260 -13.70 -3.38 13.91
N ASN A 261 -13.97 -2.47 12.98
CA ASN A 261 -15.30 -2.14 12.46
C ASN A 261 -15.15 -1.46 11.07
N LYS A 262 -16.24 -0.93 10.52
CA LYS A 262 -16.22 -0.22 9.22
C LYS A 262 -15.47 1.13 9.25
N HIS A 263 -15.07 1.61 10.43
CA HIS A 263 -14.40 2.90 10.61
C HIS A 263 -12.94 2.79 11.03
N LEU A 264 -12.47 1.61 11.43
CA LEU A 264 -11.12 1.41 11.92
C LEU A 264 -10.61 0.01 11.54
N SER A 265 -9.47 -0.02 10.89
CA SER A 265 -8.73 -1.25 10.60
C SER A 265 -7.26 -1.10 10.97
N VAL A 266 -6.63 -2.23 11.30
CA VAL A 266 -5.20 -2.33 11.58
C VAL A 266 -4.64 -3.48 10.78
N VAL A 267 -3.56 -3.23 10.04
CA VAL A 267 -2.84 -4.24 9.26
C VAL A 267 -1.41 -4.29 9.75
N THR A 268 -0.90 -5.48 10.03
CA THR A 268 0.52 -5.70 10.31
C THR A 268 1.06 -6.77 9.38
N ALA A 269 2.31 -6.63 8.95
CA ALA A 269 2.95 -7.62 8.10
C ALA A 269 4.42 -7.80 8.47
N TYR A 270 4.97 -8.95 8.14
CA TYR A 270 6.41 -9.15 8.08
C TYR A 270 6.84 -9.15 6.62
N ALA A 271 7.57 -8.10 6.24
CA ALA A 271 7.99 -7.84 4.87
C ALA A 271 9.41 -8.34 4.64
N ASN A 272 9.64 -8.86 3.44
CA ASN A 272 10.95 -9.17 2.87
C ASN A 272 11.06 -8.40 1.55
N LEU A 273 11.81 -7.31 1.57
CA LEU A 273 11.97 -6.39 0.45
C LEU A 273 13.27 -6.62 -0.33
N GLY A 274 14.05 -7.65 0.07
CA GLY A 274 15.30 -8.03 -0.58
C GLY A 274 16.32 -6.90 -0.58
N SER A 275 16.90 -6.60 -1.75
CA SER A 275 17.84 -5.50 -1.92
C SER A 275 17.17 -4.16 -2.18
N ILE A 276 17.57 -3.14 -1.43
CA ILE A 276 17.16 -1.74 -1.63
C ILE A 276 18.41 -0.85 -1.65
N ALA A 277 18.59 -0.09 -2.73
CA ALA A 277 19.67 0.90 -2.87
C ALA A 277 21.10 0.35 -2.56
N GLY A 278 21.35 -0.93 -2.83
CA GLY A 278 22.64 -1.58 -2.60
C GLY A 278 22.81 -2.21 -1.21
N PHE A 279 21.83 -2.07 -0.31
CA PHE A 279 21.77 -2.83 0.93
C PHE A 279 20.97 -4.11 0.73
N GLU A 280 21.47 -5.20 1.29
CA GLU A 280 20.88 -6.53 1.14
C GLU A 280 19.99 -6.90 2.33
N GLU A 281 19.17 -7.93 2.14
CA GLU A 281 18.37 -8.58 3.19
C GLU A 281 17.41 -7.68 3.98
N GLN A 282 16.78 -6.69 3.34
CA GLN A 282 15.85 -5.78 3.99
C GLN A 282 14.57 -6.50 4.44
N ARG A 283 14.47 -6.78 5.74
CA ARG A 283 13.35 -7.51 6.33
C ARG A 283 12.86 -6.82 7.58
N GLY A 284 11.55 -6.86 7.81
CA GLY A 284 11.04 -6.30 9.04
C GLY A 284 9.55 -6.08 9.10
N TRP A 285 9.14 -5.25 10.05
CA TRP A 285 7.74 -5.11 10.41
C TRP A 285 7.10 -3.94 9.70
N TYR A 286 5.90 -4.20 9.20
CA TYR A 286 4.95 -3.25 8.67
C TYR A 286 3.80 -3.11 9.67
N LEU A 287 3.35 -1.88 9.91
CA LEU A 287 2.14 -1.57 10.66
C LEU A 287 1.40 -0.42 9.98
N SER A 288 0.12 -0.63 9.71
CA SER A 288 -0.78 0.37 9.16
C SER A 288 -2.04 0.47 10.01
N VAL A 289 -2.47 1.72 10.23
CA VAL A 289 -3.75 2.05 10.86
C VAL A 289 -4.53 2.90 9.87
N GLU A 290 -5.78 2.52 9.65
CA GLU A 290 -6.66 3.17 8.69
C GLU A 290 -8.00 3.49 9.34
N GLY A 291 -8.46 4.71 9.12
CA GLY A 291 -9.79 5.18 9.50
C GLY A 291 -10.66 5.48 8.28
N ALA A 292 -11.94 5.12 8.34
CA ALA A 292 -12.90 5.32 7.26
C ALA A 292 -14.22 5.98 7.73
N LEU A 293 -14.77 6.82 6.86
CA LEU A 293 -16.03 7.56 7.01
C LEU A 293 -16.95 7.30 5.81
#